data_AF-A0A6A2Y0K1-F1
#
_entry.id   AF-A0A6A2Y0K1-F1
#
_cell.length_a   1.000
_cell.length_b   1.000
_cell.length_c   1.000
_cell.angle_alpha   90.00
_cell.angle_beta   90.00
_cell.angle_gamma   90.00
#
_symmetry.space_group_name_H-M   'P 1'
#
loop_
_entity.id
_entity.type
_entity.pdbx_description
1 polymer ?
#
loop_
_entity_poly.entity_id
_entity_poly.type
_entity_poly.pdbx_seq_one_letter_code
_entity_poly.pdbx_strand_id
1 'polypeptide(L)'
;MTIDEAQVAANIEQGPTSTFWPHGNISFSKTLVWFTELASRLEKTVQRMVLEIFGVDNHGWRVLEDMVKWWIVSYYVEPSPNSFIVMVGESLKIWLNGGLCPTYHRVMMKGDNARYSVGLFAAPRGGYQVKAPEELVDDKNPVLFKPFDYEEFLGFYLTQVAPVGARAGLTTYCSA
;
A
#
# COMPACT_ATOMS: atom_id res chain seq x y z
N MET A 1 -15.36 0.27 -2.31
CA MET A 1 -15.46 -0.95 -1.48
C MET A 1 -14.05 -1.46 -1.27
N THR A 2 -13.70 -1.77 -0.03
CA THR A 2 -12.43 -2.41 0.37
C THR A 2 -12.74 -3.79 0.97
N ILE A 3 -11.72 -4.64 1.04
CA ILE A 3 -11.76 -5.96 1.66
C ILE A 3 -10.55 -6.02 2.59
N ASP A 4 -10.81 -6.21 3.88
CA ASP A 4 -9.77 -6.47 4.89
C ASP A 4 -9.36 -7.94 4.84
N GLU A 5 -8.06 -8.21 5.01
CA GLU A 5 -7.50 -9.57 5.01
C GLU A 5 -8.03 -10.45 3.85
N ALA A 6 -7.99 -9.92 2.61
CA ALA A 6 -8.62 -10.56 1.46
C ALA A 6 -8.11 -11.98 1.16
N GLN A 7 -6.91 -12.35 1.64
CA GLN A 7 -6.40 -13.73 1.59
C GLN A 7 -7.25 -14.73 2.40
N VAL A 8 -8.09 -14.25 3.33
CA VAL A 8 -9.06 -15.06 4.08
C VAL A 8 -10.34 -15.18 3.27
N ALA A 9 -10.62 -16.38 2.75
CA ALA A 9 -11.75 -16.64 1.84
C ALA A 9 -13.11 -16.14 2.35
N ALA A 10 -13.37 -16.26 3.66
CA ALA A 10 -14.59 -15.77 4.29
C ALA A 10 -14.81 -14.27 4.07
N ASN A 11 -13.75 -13.45 4.04
CA ASN A 11 -13.85 -11.99 3.91
C ASN A 11 -14.21 -11.59 2.48
N ILE A 12 -13.78 -12.37 1.48
CA ILE A 12 -14.21 -12.24 0.07
C ILE A 12 -15.64 -12.75 -0.14
N GLU A 13 -16.02 -13.85 0.48
CA GLU A 13 -17.34 -14.45 0.30
C GLU A 13 -18.45 -13.64 0.99
N GLN A 14 -18.21 -13.17 2.22
CA GLN A 14 -19.18 -12.44 3.02
C GLN A 14 -19.27 -10.93 2.68
N GLY A 15 -18.21 -10.34 2.11
CA GLY A 15 -18.16 -8.92 1.77
C GLY A 15 -18.52 -8.59 0.30
N PRO A 16 -17.55 -8.58 -0.63
CA PRO A 16 -17.76 -8.14 -2.01
C PRO A 16 -18.67 -9.10 -2.79
N THR A 17 -18.50 -10.40 -2.60
CA THR A 17 -19.20 -11.40 -3.41
C THR A 17 -20.69 -11.40 -3.12
N SER A 18 -21.09 -11.37 -1.84
CA SER A 18 -22.49 -11.22 -1.41
C SER A 18 -23.11 -9.89 -1.88
N THR A 19 -22.33 -8.80 -1.89
CA THR A 19 -22.80 -7.46 -2.29
C THR A 19 -23.06 -7.35 -3.79
N PHE A 20 -22.18 -7.90 -4.64
CA PHE A 20 -22.36 -7.87 -6.09
C PHE A 20 -23.19 -9.03 -6.64
N TRP A 21 -23.21 -10.18 -5.94
CA TRP A 21 -24.03 -11.35 -6.26
C TRP A 21 -24.75 -11.84 -4.98
N PRO A 22 -26.00 -11.43 -4.75
CA PRO A 22 -26.78 -11.85 -3.57
C PRO A 22 -27.01 -13.37 -3.42
N HIS A 23 -26.78 -14.14 -4.48
CA HIS A 23 -26.81 -15.61 -4.48
C HIS A 23 -25.41 -16.26 -4.42
N GLY A 24 -24.37 -15.44 -4.19
CA GLY A 24 -22.96 -15.82 -4.25
C GLY A 24 -22.42 -15.96 -5.68
N ASN A 25 -21.09 -15.91 -5.80
CA ASN A 25 -20.35 -16.23 -7.02
C ASN A 25 -19.07 -16.98 -6.66
N ILE A 26 -19.22 -18.28 -6.38
CA ILE A 26 -18.15 -19.16 -5.88
C ILE A 26 -16.93 -19.18 -6.82
N SER A 27 -17.15 -19.04 -8.13
CA SER A 27 -16.06 -18.97 -9.11
C SER A 27 -15.22 -17.70 -8.91
N PHE A 28 -15.88 -16.54 -8.83
CA PHE A 28 -15.22 -15.26 -8.57
C PHE A 28 -14.50 -15.24 -7.21
N SER A 29 -15.14 -15.74 -6.15
CA SER A 29 -14.50 -15.85 -4.82
C SER A 29 -13.18 -16.62 -4.90
N LYS A 30 -13.20 -17.81 -5.50
CA LYS A 30 -12.01 -18.68 -5.60
C LYS A 30 -10.90 -18.04 -6.44
N THR A 31 -11.24 -17.38 -7.54
CA THR A 31 -10.27 -16.63 -8.36
C THR A 31 -9.65 -15.47 -7.57
N LEU A 32 -10.45 -14.73 -6.80
CA LEU A 32 -9.95 -13.58 -6.05
C LEU A 32 -9.10 -13.99 -4.84
N VAL A 33 -9.49 -15.04 -4.10
CA VAL A 33 -8.67 -15.63 -3.01
C VAL A 33 -7.30 -16.03 -3.55
N TRP A 34 -7.27 -16.89 -4.57
CA TRP A 34 -6.02 -17.36 -5.19
C TRP A 34 -5.13 -16.22 -5.71
N PHE A 35 -5.74 -15.18 -6.30
CA PHE A 35 -5.01 -13.98 -6.71
C PHE A 35 -4.39 -13.25 -5.52
N THR A 36 -5.12 -13.08 -4.42
CA THR A 36 -4.61 -12.41 -3.21
C THR A 36 -3.51 -13.22 -2.49
N GLU A 37 -3.59 -14.55 -2.48
CA GLU A 37 -2.50 -15.42 -1.99
C GLU A 37 -1.21 -15.23 -2.79
N LEU A 38 -1.30 -15.22 -4.13
CA LEU A 38 -0.15 -14.99 -4.99
C LEU A 38 0.42 -13.57 -4.86
N ALA A 39 -0.44 -12.56 -4.82
CA ALA A 39 -0.02 -11.18 -4.66
C ALA A 39 0.63 -10.93 -3.29
N SER A 40 0.13 -11.55 -2.21
CA SER A 40 0.73 -11.46 -0.87
C SER A 40 2.14 -12.09 -0.83
N ARG A 41 2.35 -13.20 -1.55
CA ARG A 41 3.68 -13.80 -1.72
C ARG A 41 4.64 -12.90 -2.51
N LEU A 42 4.15 -12.22 -3.55
CA LEU A 42 4.93 -11.22 -4.28
C LEU A 42 5.31 -10.03 -3.37
N GLU A 43 4.37 -9.50 -2.59
CA GLU A 43 4.62 -8.40 -1.67
C GLU A 43 5.69 -8.74 -0.63
N LYS A 44 5.61 -9.91 0.03
CA LYS A 44 6.63 -10.37 0.98
C LYS A 44 8.01 -10.60 0.34
N THR A 45 8.04 -10.89 -0.96
CA THR A 45 9.31 -10.97 -1.72
C THR A 45 9.90 -9.58 -1.95
N VAL A 46 9.08 -8.61 -2.37
CA VAL A 46 9.48 -7.21 -2.56
C VAL A 46 9.94 -6.57 -1.24
N GLN A 47 9.19 -6.76 -0.14
CA GLN A 47 9.55 -6.26 1.19
C GLN A 47 10.93 -6.78 1.62
N ARG A 48 11.22 -8.07 1.41
CA ARG A 48 12.54 -8.63 1.69
C ARG A 48 13.63 -8.00 0.81
N MET A 49 13.41 -7.89 -0.49
CA MET A 49 14.38 -7.24 -1.38
C MET A 49 14.67 -5.79 -0.97
N VAL A 50 13.66 -5.05 -0.49
CA VAL A 50 13.86 -3.70 0.06
C VAL A 50 14.71 -3.73 1.34
N LEU A 51 14.42 -4.62 2.30
CA LEU A 51 15.25 -4.77 3.51
C LEU A 51 16.71 -5.11 3.17
N GLU A 52 16.93 -6.07 2.26
CA GLU A 52 18.25 -6.51 1.81
C GLU A 52 19.03 -5.38 1.10
N ILE A 53 18.35 -4.56 0.29
CA ILE A 53 18.95 -3.38 -0.37
C ILE A 53 19.33 -2.29 0.64
N PHE A 54 18.52 -2.08 1.67
CA PHE A 54 18.72 -1.04 2.68
C PHE A 54 19.51 -1.50 3.92
N GLY A 55 19.91 -2.77 4.00
CA GLY A 55 20.73 -3.30 5.10
C GLY A 55 20.00 -3.43 6.45
N VAL A 56 18.67 -3.39 6.46
CA VAL A 56 17.84 -3.41 7.68
C VAL A 56 17.60 -4.86 8.13
N ASP A 57 17.60 -5.11 9.44
CA ASP A 57 17.63 -6.46 10.00
C ASP A 57 16.23 -7.12 10.21
N ASN A 58 16.21 -8.30 10.84
CA ASN A 58 14.99 -9.06 11.13
C ASN A 58 14.04 -8.41 12.16
N HIS A 59 14.45 -7.38 12.90
CA HIS A 59 13.55 -6.54 13.69
C HIS A 59 12.80 -5.55 12.78
N GLY A 60 13.48 -4.98 11.78
CA GLY A 60 12.84 -4.21 10.71
C GLY A 60 11.86 -5.05 9.88
N TRP A 61 12.14 -6.33 9.67
CA TRP A 61 11.17 -7.28 9.09
C TRP A 61 9.87 -7.34 9.89
N ARG A 62 9.93 -7.50 11.23
CA ARG A 62 8.73 -7.52 12.08
C ARG A 62 7.95 -6.21 12.01
N VAL A 63 8.65 -5.09 11.96
CA VAL A 63 8.04 -3.76 11.77
C VAL A 63 7.31 -3.69 10.42
N LEU A 64 7.89 -4.18 9.33
CA LEU A 64 7.19 -4.23 8.04
C LEU A 64 6.02 -5.23 8.01
N GLU A 65 6.07 -6.36 8.75
CA GLU A 65 4.91 -7.26 8.90
C GLU A 65 3.76 -6.61 9.69
N ASP A 66 4.05 -5.74 10.67
CA ASP A 66 3.05 -4.89 11.33
C ASP A 66 2.58 -3.70 10.45
N MET A 67 3.13 -3.48 9.24
CA MET A 67 2.72 -2.41 8.32
C MET A 67 1.72 -2.82 7.21
N VAL A 68 0.91 -3.86 7.42
CA VAL A 68 0.18 -4.53 6.32
C VAL A 68 -1.36 -4.43 6.39
N LYS A 69 -1.94 -3.67 5.44
CA LYS A 69 -3.29 -3.82 4.87
C LYS A 69 -3.30 -3.43 3.38
N TRP A 70 -4.09 -4.16 2.56
CA TRP A 70 -3.92 -4.39 1.10
C TRP A 70 -4.45 -3.26 0.13
N TRP A 71 -4.64 -3.44 -1.22
CA TRP A 71 -5.29 -2.55 -2.28
C TRP A 71 -4.62 -1.79 -3.55
N ILE A 72 -3.40 -2.09 -4.09
CA ILE A 72 -2.68 -1.47 -5.28
C ILE A 72 -3.43 -0.99 -6.55
N VAL A 73 -2.78 -0.10 -7.31
CA VAL A 73 -3.23 0.40 -8.63
C VAL A 73 -2.14 0.31 -9.72
N SER A 74 -2.55 0.18 -10.99
CA SER A 74 -1.68 0.11 -12.20
C SER A 74 -1.67 1.43 -12.99
N TYR A 75 -0.48 1.90 -13.39
CA TYR A 75 -0.32 3.08 -14.26
C TYR A 75 0.61 2.85 -15.47
N TYR A 76 0.90 3.91 -16.24
CA TYR A 76 1.43 3.92 -17.62
C TYR A 76 2.77 3.17 -17.82
N VAL A 77 2.64 1.87 -17.95
CA VAL A 77 3.44 0.99 -18.80
C VAL A 77 2.42 0.31 -19.72
N GLU A 78 2.74 -0.02 -20.98
CA GLU A 78 1.94 -1.04 -21.68
C GLU A 78 2.18 -2.36 -20.92
N PRO A 79 1.18 -2.91 -20.20
CA PRO A 79 1.45 -4.05 -19.34
C PRO A 79 1.75 -5.24 -20.23
N SER A 80 2.98 -5.75 -20.15
CA SER A 80 3.28 -7.05 -20.76
C SER A 80 2.26 -8.06 -20.22
N PRO A 81 1.66 -8.90 -21.06
CA PRO A 81 0.83 -10.01 -20.59
C PRO A 81 1.59 -10.79 -19.50
N ASN A 82 0.90 -11.07 -18.39
CA ASN A 82 1.44 -11.75 -17.21
C ASN A 82 2.49 -10.95 -16.39
N SER A 83 2.47 -9.61 -16.45
CA SER A 83 3.30 -8.73 -15.59
C SER A 83 2.49 -8.05 -14.47
N PHE A 84 3.19 -7.66 -13.40
CA PHE A 84 2.66 -6.87 -12.27
C PHE A 84 3.37 -5.52 -12.20
N ILE A 85 2.68 -4.50 -11.66
CA ILE A 85 3.27 -3.19 -11.36
C ILE A 85 3.33 -3.03 -9.84
N VAL A 86 4.52 -2.69 -9.33
CA VAL A 86 4.79 -2.44 -7.91
C VAL A 86 5.15 -0.96 -7.75
N MET A 87 4.64 -0.31 -6.70
CA MET A 87 4.83 1.13 -6.46
C MET A 87 5.14 1.40 -5.00
N VAL A 88 6.05 2.36 -4.74
CA VAL A 88 6.35 2.87 -3.41
C VAL A 88 5.24 3.84 -2.97
N GLY A 89 4.76 3.70 -1.73
CA GLY A 89 3.84 4.64 -1.07
C GLY A 89 4.56 5.64 -0.17
N GLU A 90 3.92 6.75 0.20
CA GLU A 90 4.54 7.76 1.09
C GLU A 90 4.95 7.20 2.46
N SER A 91 4.19 6.26 3.04
CA SER A 91 4.55 5.63 4.33
C SER A 91 5.89 4.89 4.26
N LEU A 92 6.13 4.15 3.16
CA LEU A 92 7.39 3.43 2.95
C LEU A 92 8.56 4.40 2.66
N LYS A 93 8.31 5.53 1.99
CA LYS A 93 9.30 6.61 1.86
C LYS A 93 9.75 7.12 3.23
N ILE A 94 8.81 7.38 4.14
CA ILE A 94 9.13 7.89 5.48
C ILE A 94 9.87 6.83 6.30
N TRP A 95 9.42 5.58 6.24
CA TRP A 95 10.11 4.48 6.91
C TRP A 95 11.55 4.29 6.39
N LEU A 96 11.78 4.37 5.08
CA LEU A 96 13.14 4.30 4.50
C LEU A 96 13.95 5.61 4.65
N ASN A 97 13.56 6.51 5.56
CA ASN A 97 14.16 7.83 5.79
C ASN A 97 14.41 8.62 4.47
N GLY A 98 13.50 8.50 3.50
CA GLY A 98 13.56 9.17 2.19
C GLY A 98 14.23 8.36 1.07
N GLY A 99 14.84 7.22 1.37
CA GLY A 99 15.65 6.42 0.44
C GLY A 99 14.93 5.89 -0.80
N LEU A 100 13.60 5.77 -0.78
CA LEU A 100 12.77 5.56 -1.98
C LEU A 100 11.71 6.66 -2.10
N CYS A 101 11.47 7.12 -3.33
CA CYS A 101 10.44 8.11 -3.63
C CYS A 101 9.20 7.46 -4.29
N PRO A 102 7.97 7.86 -3.90
CA PRO A 102 6.73 7.39 -4.51
C PRO A 102 6.49 8.06 -5.87
N THR A 103 6.03 7.30 -6.86
CA THR A 103 5.76 7.80 -8.21
C THR A 103 4.36 8.37 -8.33
N TYR A 104 4.24 9.64 -8.72
CA TYR A 104 2.95 10.25 -9.05
C TYR A 104 2.30 9.54 -10.26
N HIS A 105 1.08 9.07 -10.09
CA HIS A 105 0.32 8.32 -11.09
C HIS A 105 -1.14 8.80 -11.14
N ARG A 106 -1.78 8.75 -12.32
CA ARG A 106 -3.16 9.26 -12.52
C ARG A 106 -3.87 8.52 -13.65
N VAL A 107 -4.63 7.48 -13.32
CA VAL A 107 -5.41 6.70 -14.32
C VAL A 107 -6.23 7.64 -15.22
N MET A 108 -6.13 7.42 -16.53
CA MET A 108 -6.85 8.17 -17.55
C MET A 108 -7.74 7.23 -18.36
N MET A 109 -8.93 7.72 -18.72
CA MET A 109 -9.77 7.11 -19.75
C MET A 109 -9.29 7.58 -21.13
N LYS A 110 -9.25 6.65 -22.11
CA LYS A 110 -8.88 6.94 -23.51
C LYS A 110 -9.59 5.95 -24.43
N GLY A 111 -10.38 6.46 -25.36
CA GLY A 111 -11.28 5.66 -26.19
C GLY A 111 -12.45 5.08 -25.39
N ASP A 112 -13.30 4.31 -26.07
CA ASP A 112 -14.65 3.96 -25.59
C ASP A 112 -14.70 2.58 -24.89
N ASN A 113 -13.56 1.88 -24.79
CA ASN A 113 -13.47 0.56 -24.17
C ASN A 113 -13.31 0.65 -22.65
N ALA A 114 -14.02 -0.22 -21.92
CA ALA A 114 -13.85 -0.38 -20.48
C ALA A 114 -12.47 -0.98 -20.14
N ARG A 115 -11.81 -0.42 -19.12
CA ARG A 115 -10.56 -0.94 -18.52
C ARG A 115 -10.80 -1.32 -17.06
N TYR A 116 -10.28 -2.48 -16.65
CA TYR A 116 -10.35 -2.99 -15.28
C TYR A 116 -8.94 -3.11 -14.67
N SER A 117 -8.83 -3.04 -13.34
CA SER A 117 -7.59 -3.18 -12.56
C SER A 117 -7.89 -3.54 -11.10
N VAL A 118 -6.97 -4.25 -10.42
CA VAL A 118 -7.14 -4.84 -9.07
C VAL A 118 -5.87 -4.63 -8.23
N GLY A 119 -5.93 -4.74 -6.89
CA GLY A 119 -4.86 -4.23 -5.99
C GLY A 119 -4.43 -5.01 -4.73
N LEU A 120 -3.14 -4.89 -4.38
CA LEU A 120 -2.48 -5.14 -3.09
C LEU A 120 -1.44 -4.04 -2.63
N PHE A 121 -1.84 -3.02 -1.83
CA PHE A 121 -1.00 -1.95 -1.24
C PHE A 121 -0.46 -2.43 0.12
N ALA A 122 0.59 -1.82 0.69
CA ALA A 122 0.89 -1.98 2.11
C ALA A 122 0.56 -0.69 2.89
N ALA A 123 -0.48 -0.75 3.74
CA ALA A 123 -0.91 0.32 4.63
C ALA A 123 -0.59 -0.01 6.12
N PRO A 124 0.12 0.88 6.85
CA PRO A 124 0.46 0.63 8.25
C PRO A 124 -0.73 0.37 9.17
N ARG A 125 -0.54 -0.51 10.16
CA ARG A 125 -1.53 -0.81 11.20
C ARG A 125 -1.74 0.40 12.12
N GLY A 126 -3.00 0.72 12.42
CA GLY A 126 -3.37 1.75 13.40
C GLY A 126 -2.76 1.49 14.78
N GLY A 127 -2.29 2.55 15.42
CA GLY A 127 -1.50 2.51 16.66
C GLY A 127 0.00 2.30 16.45
N TYR A 128 0.47 2.01 15.23
CA TYR A 128 1.89 1.92 14.93
C TYR A 128 2.47 3.28 14.50
N GLN A 129 3.41 3.81 15.31
CA GLN A 129 4.16 5.02 15.00
C GLN A 129 5.23 4.74 13.92
N VAL A 130 4.90 5.07 12.68
CA VAL A 130 5.80 4.95 11.52
C VAL A 130 6.92 5.97 11.65
N LYS A 131 8.14 5.47 11.93
CA LYS A 131 9.40 6.21 12.00
C LYS A 131 10.48 5.51 11.17
N ALA A 132 11.60 6.19 10.90
CA ALA A 132 12.78 5.54 10.36
C ALA A 132 13.35 4.46 11.33
N PRO A 133 13.82 3.29 10.82
CA PRO A 133 14.73 2.40 11.52
C PRO A 133 16.01 3.14 11.92
N GLU A 134 16.64 2.69 13.00
CA GLU A 134 17.86 3.30 13.55
C GLU A 134 19.08 2.97 12.67
N GLU A 135 19.01 1.86 11.92
CA GLU A 135 19.97 1.46 10.89
C GLU A 135 20.01 2.39 9.67
N LEU A 136 18.99 3.23 9.48
CA LEU A 136 18.88 4.19 8.37
C LEU A 136 19.13 5.65 8.81
N VAL A 137 19.65 5.85 10.02
CA VAL A 137 19.87 7.17 10.63
C VAL A 137 21.31 7.28 11.13
N ASP A 138 22.11 8.16 10.53
CA ASP A 138 23.48 8.47 10.96
C ASP A 138 23.82 9.95 10.81
N ASP A 139 25.06 10.35 11.14
CA ASP A 139 25.54 11.74 11.04
C ASP A 139 25.49 12.34 9.62
N LYS A 140 25.32 11.51 8.58
CA LYS A 140 25.23 11.90 7.15
C LYS A 140 23.81 11.81 6.62
N ASN A 141 23.00 10.91 7.17
CA ASN A 141 21.59 10.73 6.86
C ASN A 141 20.74 10.89 8.15
N PRO A 142 20.58 12.12 8.67
CA PRO A 142 19.77 12.39 9.86
C PRO A 142 18.28 12.09 9.61
N VAL A 143 17.48 12.04 10.68
CA VAL A 143 16.03 11.85 10.59
C VAL A 143 15.39 12.97 9.76
N LEU A 144 14.81 12.63 8.60
CA LEU A 144 14.20 13.61 7.69
C LEU A 144 12.72 13.87 7.98
N PHE A 145 12.06 12.99 8.72
CA PHE A 145 10.61 13.00 8.93
C PHE A 145 10.24 12.71 10.39
N LYS A 146 9.25 13.42 10.92
CA LYS A 146 8.63 13.12 12.20
C LYS A 146 7.94 11.74 12.16
N PRO A 147 7.94 10.98 13.26
CA PRO A 147 7.06 9.83 13.43
C PRO A 147 5.58 10.22 13.25
N PHE A 148 4.76 9.29 12.76
CA PHE A 148 3.32 9.51 12.61
C PHE A 148 2.51 8.21 12.79
N ASP A 149 1.26 8.34 13.22
CA ASP A 149 0.25 7.27 13.10
C ASP A 149 -0.52 7.39 11.78
N TYR A 150 -0.73 6.26 11.10
CA TYR A 150 -1.36 6.22 9.78
C TYR A 150 -2.87 6.49 9.80
N GLU A 151 -3.59 6.14 10.87
CA GLU A 151 -5.02 6.43 11.01
C GLU A 151 -5.25 7.89 11.40
N GLU A 152 -4.39 8.47 12.25
CA GLU A 152 -4.37 9.93 12.51
C GLU A 152 -4.14 10.72 11.21
N PHE A 153 -3.11 10.35 10.44
CA PHE A 153 -2.85 10.96 9.14
C PHE A 153 -4.04 10.80 8.17
N LEU A 154 -4.66 9.62 8.12
CA LEU A 154 -5.81 9.38 7.24
C LEU A 154 -7.01 10.27 7.63
N GLY A 155 -7.27 10.47 8.92
CA GLY A 155 -8.29 11.41 9.40
C GLY A 155 -7.97 12.87 9.03
N PHE A 156 -6.72 13.29 9.20
CA PHE A 156 -6.24 14.62 8.77
C PHE A 156 -6.35 14.82 7.25
N TYR A 157 -5.97 13.82 6.45
CA TYR A 157 -6.05 13.86 5.00
C TYR A 157 -7.50 13.96 4.51
N LEU A 158 -8.41 13.14 5.06
CA LEU A 158 -9.84 13.17 4.71
C LEU A 158 -10.51 14.50 5.09
N THR A 159 -10.13 15.11 6.21
CA THR A 159 -10.67 16.43 6.61
C THR A 159 -10.16 17.59 5.75
N GLN A 160 -9.01 17.47 5.08
CA GLN A 160 -8.55 18.45 4.08
C GLN A 160 -9.10 18.20 2.66
N VAL A 161 -9.44 16.97 2.30
CA VAL A 161 -10.06 16.67 0.98
C VAL A 161 -11.45 17.30 0.82
N ALA A 162 -12.15 17.59 1.93
CA ALA A 162 -13.49 18.18 1.91
C ALA A 162 -13.58 19.68 1.54
N PRO A 163 -12.72 20.61 2.04
CA PRO A 163 -12.97 22.05 1.89
C PRO A 163 -12.00 22.79 0.96
N VAL A 164 -10.78 22.29 0.72
CA VAL A 164 -9.71 23.05 0.04
C VAL A 164 -8.94 22.16 -0.95
N GLY A 165 -8.78 22.61 -2.19
CA GLY A 165 -8.04 21.88 -3.24
C GLY A 165 -6.52 21.78 -3.04
N ALA A 166 -6.00 22.14 -1.87
CA ALA A 166 -4.58 22.08 -1.52
C ALA A 166 -4.31 20.81 -0.70
N ARG A 167 -3.42 19.94 -1.19
CA ARG A 167 -3.05 18.71 -0.50
C ARG A 167 -1.77 18.92 0.30
N ALA A 168 -1.85 18.82 1.62
CA ALA A 168 -0.69 18.39 2.40
C ALA A 168 -0.49 16.89 2.13
N GLY A 169 0.60 16.53 1.44
CA GLY A 169 1.01 15.12 1.34
C GLY A 169 1.49 14.60 2.70
N LEU A 170 1.65 13.30 2.85
CA LEU A 170 2.19 12.72 4.09
C LEU A 170 3.62 13.24 4.36
N THR A 171 4.41 13.46 3.31
CA THR A 171 5.69 14.18 3.37
C THR A 171 5.60 15.57 4.06
N THR A 172 4.47 16.28 3.89
CA THR A 172 4.22 17.60 4.50
C THR A 172 3.63 17.47 5.91
N TYR A 173 2.85 16.42 6.19
CA TYR A 173 2.37 16.13 7.55
C TYR A 173 3.55 15.85 8.50
N CYS A 174 4.57 15.14 8.01
CA CYS A 174 5.73 14.73 8.80
C CYS A 174 6.94 15.67 8.70
N SER A 175 6.83 16.87 8.12
CA SER A 175 7.96 17.81 8.06
C SER A 175 8.29 18.41 9.43
N ALA A 176 9.55 18.81 9.62
CA ALA A 176 10.08 19.44 10.83
C ALA A 176 9.29 20.69 11.29
#